data_AF-A0A6A3XIB1-F1
#
_entry.id   AF-A0A6A3XIB1-F1
#
_cell.length_a   1.000
_cell.length_b   1.000
_cell.length_c   1.000
_cell.angle_alpha   90.00
_cell.angle_beta   90.00
_cell.angle_gamma   90.00
#
_symmetry.space_group_name_H-M   'P 1'
#
loop_
_entity.id
_entity.type
_entity.pdbx_description
1 polymer ?
#
loop_
_entity_poly.entity_id
_entity_poly.type
_entity_poly.pdbx_seq_one_letter_code
_entity_poly.pdbx_strand_id
1 'polypeptide(L)'
;MEAGIIAEDANSLVKFTSPLATRYYSKYLFPKRGHHNPSSLNELIRKVIGNMSARVLRQSTVDKNDFLKEATFQHQFMEGLALWTEPACSICPELSKVFSVLPRPRGQRNIGEIDFYLGRNLHWGIELLFNGDKIGEHMPGFAVNGRYAALAAKEYAVIDFRCNESGAITKVARKPELVTVFFKLGDFSSCRCIFGLNEDPEPISLNN
;
A
#
# COMPACT_ATOMS: atom_id res chain seq x y z
N MET A 1 34.51 18.34 2.54
CA MET A 1 33.21 17.96 3.11
C MET A 1 32.45 17.27 1.99
N GLU A 2 32.42 15.95 1.97
CA GLU A 2 31.69 15.20 0.94
C GLU A 2 30.20 15.30 1.27
N ALA A 3 29.49 16.15 0.55
CA ALA A 3 28.04 16.23 0.67
C ALA A 3 27.41 15.13 -0.18
N GLY A 4 27.00 14.03 0.46
CA GLY A 4 26.21 12.99 -0.17
C GLY A 4 24.80 13.46 -0.55
N ILE A 5 24.02 12.59 -1.21
CA ILE A 5 22.59 12.82 -1.52
C ILE A 5 21.74 12.80 -0.23
N ILE A 6 22.27 12.17 0.82
CA ILE A 6 21.63 11.93 2.11
C ILE A 6 22.53 12.51 3.21
N ALA A 7 21.94 13.14 4.22
CA ALA A 7 22.59 13.61 5.43
C ALA A 7 21.76 13.29 6.66
N GLU A 8 22.45 13.20 7.79
CA GLU A 8 21.84 13.12 9.11
C GLU A 8 21.50 14.54 9.60
N ASP A 9 20.30 14.74 10.13
CA ASP A 9 19.91 16.00 10.75
C ASP A 9 20.26 16.08 12.25
N ALA A 10 19.97 17.21 12.89
CA ALA A 10 20.28 17.44 14.30
C ALA A 10 19.60 16.45 15.26
N ASN A 11 18.59 15.70 14.80
CA ASN A 11 17.86 14.70 15.56
C ASN A 11 18.24 13.27 15.18
N SER A 12 19.37 13.09 14.48
CA SER A 12 19.80 11.80 13.94
C SER A 12 18.84 11.19 12.92
N LEU A 13 18.01 12.00 12.27
CA LEU A 13 17.15 11.54 11.18
C LEU A 13 17.87 11.65 9.84
N VAL A 14 17.78 10.58 9.07
CA VAL A 14 18.34 10.50 7.72
C VAL A 14 17.41 11.21 6.74
N LYS A 15 17.89 12.24 6.05
CA LYS A 15 17.12 13.00 5.06
C LYS A 15 17.94 13.30 3.82
N PHE A 16 17.27 13.62 2.71
CA PHE A 16 17.96 14.17 1.55
C PHE A 16 18.61 15.51 1.88
N THR A 17 19.81 15.74 1.33
CA THR A 17 20.56 16.99 1.57
C THR A 17 19.90 18.22 0.99
N SER A 18 19.01 18.06 0.01
CA SER A 18 18.20 19.15 -0.54
C SER A 18 16.91 18.63 -1.20
N PRO A 19 15.88 19.48 -1.36
CA PRO A 19 14.70 19.14 -2.15
C PRO A 19 15.03 18.76 -3.60
N LEU A 20 16.10 19.33 -4.17
CA LEU A 20 16.57 18.99 -5.52
C LEU A 20 17.11 17.56 -5.56
N ALA A 21 17.85 17.13 -4.55
CA ALA A 21 18.35 15.76 -4.42
C ALA A 21 17.19 14.75 -4.30
N THR A 22 16.17 15.05 -3.48
CA THR A 22 14.94 14.25 -3.42
C THR A 22 14.28 14.15 -4.79
N ARG A 23 14.06 15.30 -5.46
CA ARG A 23 13.39 15.32 -6.77
C ARG A 23 14.17 14.56 -7.83
N TYR A 24 15.49 14.70 -7.86
CA TYR A 24 16.37 13.98 -8.78
C TYR A 24 16.28 12.48 -8.54
N TYR A 25 16.43 12.03 -7.29
CA TYR A 25 16.40 10.62 -6.95
C TYR A 25 15.03 9.97 -7.19
N SER A 26 13.95 10.63 -6.77
CA SER A 26 12.58 10.17 -7.04
C SER A 26 12.28 10.12 -8.54
N LYS A 27 12.75 11.08 -9.34
CA LYS A 27 12.60 11.06 -10.80
C LYS A 27 13.45 9.97 -11.44
N TYR A 28 14.62 9.67 -10.88
CA TYR A 28 15.49 8.61 -11.39
C TYR A 28 14.87 7.23 -11.15
N LEU A 29 14.38 6.97 -9.93
CA LEU A 29 13.73 5.70 -9.58
C LEU A 29 12.35 5.54 -10.21
N PHE A 30 11.57 6.62 -10.26
CA PHE A 30 10.21 6.63 -10.80
C PHE A 30 10.09 7.68 -11.91
N PRO A 31 10.68 7.44 -13.09
CA PRO A 31 10.71 8.43 -14.17
C PRO A 31 9.34 8.69 -14.81
N LYS A 32 8.37 7.80 -14.60
CA LYS A 32 7.06 7.80 -15.25
C LYS A 32 5.89 8.06 -14.29
N ARG A 33 6.12 8.74 -13.15
CA ARG A 33 5.03 9.10 -12.22
C ARG A 33 3.93 9.89 -12.93
N GLY A 34 2.70 9.72 -12.49
CA GLY A 34 1.51 10.35 -13.04
C GLY A 34 1.60 11.87 -13.01
N HIS A 35 0.99 12.52 -14.01
CA HIS A 35 0.90 13.98 -14.05
C HIS A 35 -0.13 14.53 -13.05
N HIS A 36 -1.13 13.72 -12.72
CA HIS A 36 -2.21 14.05 -11.79
C HIS A 36 -2.44 12.87 -10.85
N ASN A 37 -2.85 13.17 -9.62
CA ASN A 37 -3.37 12.16 -8.72
C ASN A 37 -4.70 11.60 -9.26
N PRO A 38 -5.05 10.35 -8.95
CA PRO A 38 -6.34 9.76 -9.30
C PRO A 38 -7.48 10.49 -8.57
N SER A 39 -8.68 10.43 -9.13
CA SER A 39 -9.85 11.12 -8.61
C SER A 39 -10.47 10.45 -7.38
N SER A 40 -10.11 9.19 -7.11
CA SER A 40 -10.56 8.45 -5.91
C SER A 40 -9.56 7.38 -5.50
N LEU A 41 -9.64 6.95 -4.24
CA LEU A 41 -8.81 5.85 -3.71
C LEU A 41 -9.07 4.53 -4.45
N ASN A 42 -10.32 4.24 -4.82
CA ASN A 42 -10.65 3.04 -5.58
C ASN A 42 -10.07 3.07 -7.01
N GLU A 43 -10.04 4.23 -7.66
CA GLU A 43 -9.37 4.38 -8.97
C GLU A 43 -7.86 4.14 -8.84
N LEU A 44 -7.23 4.68 -7.79
CA LEU A 44 -5.82 4.42 -7.50
C LEU A 44 -5.56 2.92 -7.34
N ILE A 45 -6.34 2.24 -6.49
CA ILE A 45 -6.18 0.81 -6.20
C ILE A 45 -6.31 -0.03 -7.47
N ARG A 46 -7.31 0.24 -8.32
CA ARG A 46 -7.43 -0.44 -9.63
C ARG A 46 -6.17 -0.30 -10.48
N LYS A 47 -5.67 0.93 -10.62
CA LYS A 47 -4.47 1.24 -11.40
C LYS A 47 -3.22 0.58 -10.83
N VAL A 48 -3.08 0.55 -9.50
CA VAL A 48 -1.98 -0.10 -8.79
C VAL A 48 -2.01 -1.60 -9.00
N ILE A 49 -3.16 -2.25 -8.81
CA ILE A 49 -3.33 -3.70 -9.03
C ILE A 49 -3.02 -4.05 -10.49
N GLY A 50 -3.59 -3.32 -11.45
CA GLY A 50 -3.34 -3.57 -12.88
C GLY A 50 -1.88 -3.34 -13.30
N ASN A 51 -1.12 -2.55 -12.54
CA ASN A 51 0.31 -2.33 -12.80
C ASN A 51 1.22 -3.39 -12.19
N MET A 52 0.72 -4.24 -11.28
CA MET A 52 1.54 -5.31 -10.70
C MET A 52 2.05 -6.24 -11.81
N SER A 53 3.31 -6.64 -11.71
CA SER A 53 3.93 -7.54 -12.68
C SER A 53 3.54 -8.99 -12.39
N ALA A 54 2.74 -9.56 -13.28
CA ALA A 54 2.38 -10.97 -13.30
C ALA A 54 3.63 -11.86 -13.27
N ARG A 55 4.71 -11.45 -13.95
CA ARG A 55 5.99 -12.16 -13.95
C ARG A 55 6.67 -12.13 -12.59
N VAL A 56 6.77 -10.97 -11.93
CA VAL A 56 7.38 -10.86 -10.60
C VAL A 56 6.59 -11.69 -9.59
N LEU A 57 5.25 -11.61 -9.62
CA LEU A 57 4.40 -12.41 -8.74
C LEU A 57 4.61 -13.92 -8.98
N ARG A 58 4.65 -14.39 -10.24
CA ARG A 58 4.95 -15.81 -10.53
C ARG A 58 6.35 -16.26 -10.09
N GLN A 59 7.35 -15.39 -10.17
CA GLN A 59 8.75 -15.72 -9.84
C GLN A 59 9.07 -15.57 -8.34
N SER A 60 8.15 -14.99 -7.57
CA SER A 60 8.35 -14.76 -6.12
C SER A 60 7.82 -15.90 -5.25
N THR A 61 7.32 -16.98 -5.85
CA THR A 61 6.95 -18.21 -5.14
C THR A 61 8.01 -19.29 -5.35
N VAL A 62 8.37 -20.02 -4.28
CA VAL A 62 9.32 -21.13 -4.36
C VAL A 62 8.60 -22.41 -4.81
N ASP A 63 7.41 -22.65 -4.27
CA ASP A 63 6.45 -23.66 -4.74
C ASP A 63 5.35 -22.98 -5.55
N LYS A 64 4.84 -23.65 -6.59
CA LYS A 64 3.66 -23.19 -7.35
C LYS A 64 2.38 -23.20 -6.50
N ASN A 65 2.40 -23.95 -5.39
CA ASN A 65 1.28 -24.06 -4.46
C ASN A 65 1.36 -23.07 -3.28
N ASP A 66 2.50 -22.40 -3.09
CA ASP A 66 2.67 -21.44 -2.01
C ASP A 66 2.09 -20.08 -2.38
N PHE A 67 1.41 -19.45 -1.42
CA PHE A 67 1.01 -18.07 -1.57
C PHE A 67 2.21 -17.14 -1.41
N LEU A 68 2.16 -16.01 -2.11
CA LEU A 68 3.22 -15.02 -2.12
C LEU A 68 3.43 -14.40 -0.75
N LYS A 69 4.70 -14.08 -0.45
CA LYS A 69 5.02 -13.29 0.73
C LYS A 69 4.40 -11.90 0.60
N GLU A 70 3.85 -11.41 1.70
CA GLU A 70 3.32 -10.06 1.86
C GLU A 70 4.28 -8.98 1.30
N ALA A 71 5.58 -9.12 1.58
CA ALA A 71 6.61 -8.20 1.08
C ALA A 71 6.64 -8.05 -0.45
N THR A 72 6.32 -9.10 -1.21
CA THR A 72 6.26 -9.00 -2.67
C THR A 72 5.10 -8.10 -3.11
N PHE A 73 3.94 -8.25 -2.46
CA PHE A 73 2.79 -7.40 -2.74
C PHE A 73 3.03 -5.96 -2.28
N GLN A 74 3.56 -5.74 -1.09
CA GLN A 74 3.93 -4.40 -0.61
C GLN A 74 4.89 -3.70 -1.59
N HIS A 75 5.90 -4.41 -2.10
CA HIS A 75 6.83 -3.85 -3.08
C HIS A 75 6.16 -3.46 -4.39
N GLN A 76 5.39 -4.38 -5.00
CA GLN A 76 4.65 -4.09 -6.24
C GLN A 76 3.60 -2.99 -6.05
N PHE A 77 2.99 -2.93 -4.87
CA PHE A 77 2.02 -1.89 -4.51
C PHE A 77 2.70 -0.52 -4.41
N MET A 78 3.86 -0.44 -3.75
CA MET A 78 4.67 0.79 -3.66
C MET A 78 5.08 1.33 -5.04
N GLU A 79 5.51 0.45 -5.95
CA GLU A 79 5.84 0.83 -7.32
C GLU A 79 4.62 1.39 -8.07
N GLY A 80 3.46 0.74 -7.93
CA GLY A 80 2.21 1.21 -8.52
C GLY A 80 1.75 2.54 -7.93
N LEU A 81 1.86 2.72 -6.60
CA LEU A 81 1.54 3.98 -5.94
C LEU A 81 2.41 5.10 -6.48
N ALA A 82 3.72 4.86 -6.62
CA ALA A 82 4.64 5.84 -7.20
C ALA A 82 4.25 6.16 -8.64
N LEU A 83 3.96 5.15 -9.46
CA LEU A 83 3.60 5.35 -10.86
C LEU A 83 2.32 6.18 -11.04
N TRP A 84 1.31 5.96 -10.21
CA TRP A 84 -0.03 6.53 -10.41
C TRP A 84 -0.33 7.77 -9.58
N THR A 85 0.62 8.27 -8.81
CA THR A 85 0.48 9.53 -8.07
C THR A 85 1.47 10.57 -8.57
N GLU A 86 1.16 11.84 -8.34
CA GLU A 86 2.03 12.93 -8.76
C GLU A 86 3.39 12.90 -8.04
N PRO A 87 4.47 13.43 -8.63
CA PRO A 87 5.79 13.49 -7.97
C PRO A 87 5.78 14.19 -6.61
N ALA A 88 4.86 15.13 -6.41
CA ALA A 88 4.70 15.85 -5.16
C ALA A 88 4.00 15.01 -4.07
N CYS A 89 3.23 13.97 -4.44
CA CYS A 89 2.55 13.12 -3.47
C CYS A 89 3.57 12.34 -2.64
N SER A 90 3.54 12.57 -1.32
CA SER A 90 4.29 11.79 -0.35
C SER A 90 3.65 10.41 -0.22
N ILE A 91 4.44 9.36 -0.38
CA ILE A 91 4.07 7.98 -0.09
C ILE A 91 4.90 7.57 1.12
N CYS A 92 4.24 7.31 2.24
CA CYS A 92 4.88 6.92 3.48
C CYS A 92 4.59 5.44 3.72
N PRO A 93 5.50 4.53 3.30
CA PRO A 93 5.38 3.12 3.66
C PRO A 93 5.66 2.92 5.15
N GLU A 94 5.06 1.90 5.75
CA GLU A 94 5.32 1.46 7.13
C GLU A 94 5.29 2.63 8.13
N LEU A 95 4.31 3.52 8.00
CA LEU A 95 4.30 4.75 8.79
C LEU A 95 3.96 4.44 10.25
N SER A 96 4.99 4.46 11.11
CA SER A 96 4.83 4.25 12.54
C SER A 96 4.04 5.37 13.21
N LYS A 97 3.38 5.02 14.32
CA LYS A 97 2.50 5.84 15.19
C LYS A 97 3.02 7.20 15.71
N VAL A 98 4.20 7.69 15.34
CA VAL A 98 4.90 8.72 16.14
C VAL A 98 4.98 10.06 15.41
N PHE A 99 3.98 10.90 15.63
CA PHE A 99 4.23 12.31 15.94
C PHE A 99 4.15 12.43 17.46
N SER A 100 5.29 12.44 18.15
CA SER A 100 5.33 12.56 19.61
C SER A 100 4.76 13.90 20.04
N VAL A 101 3.54 13.92 20.57
CA VAL A 101 3.06 15.07 21.38
C VAL A 101 3.38 14.85 22.86
N LEU A 102 3.67 13.62 23.30
CA LEU A 102 3.95 13.31 24.70
C LEU A 102 5.08 12.28 24.86
N PRO A 103 5.93 12.40 25.91
CA PRO A 103 6.97 11.42 26.21
C PRO A 103 6.33 10.08 26.59
N ARG A 104 6.70 9.00 25.88
CA ARG A 104 6.26 7.64 26.22
C ARG A 104 7.08 7.08 27.39
N PRO A 105 6.46 6.36 28.34
CA PRO A 105 7.19 5.53 29.29
C PRO A 105 8.02 4.46 28.57
N ARG A 106 9.26 4.21 29.02
CA ARG A 106 10.13 3.16 28.47
C ARG A 106 9.44 1.79 28.60
N GLY A 107 9.34 1.04 27.50
CA GLY A 107 8.88 -0.36 27.51
C GLY A 107 7.59 -0.65 26.73
N GLN A 108 6.89 0.35 26.18
CA GLN A 108 5.78 0.07 25.25
C GLN A 108 6.31 -0.31 23.87
N ARG A 109 6.06 -1.56 23.46
CA ARG A 109 6.28 -2.07 22.09
C ARG A 109 5.50 -1.24 21.07
N ASN A 110 6.06 -1.12 19.86
CA ASN A 110 5.42 -0.49 18.71
C ASN A 110 3.99 -1.03 18.52
N ILE A 111 3.01 -0.13 18.55
CA ILE A 111 1.58 -0.48 18.61
C ILE A 111 0.98 -0.58 17.17
N GLY A 112 1.76 -1.12 16.22
CA GLY A 112 1.39 -1.28 14.80
C GLY A 112 1.77 -0.08 13.90
N GLU A 113 1.93 -0.38 12.62
CA GLU A 113 2.30 0.52 11.52
C GLU A 113 1.26 0.36 10.41
N ILE A 114 0.94 1.44 9.70
CA ILE A 114 0.11 1.36 8.50
C ILE A 114 1.00 1.02 7.31
N ASP A 115 0.55 0.13 6.41
CA ASP A 115 1.34 -0.25 5.23
C ASP A 115 1.67 0.97 4.36
N PHE A 116 0.67 1.80 4.05
CA PHE A 116 0.89 3.02 3.29
C PHE A 116 -0.01 4.18 3.75
N TYR A 117 0.60 5.35 3.84
CA TYR A 117 -0.11 6.62 3.95
C TYR A 117 0.26 7.55 2.80
N LEU A 118 -0.74 8.11 2.11
CA LEU A 118 -0.56 9.07 1.03
C LEU A 118 -0.88 10.49 1.54
N GLY A 119 0.14 11.34 1.57
CA GLY A 119 0.05 12.68 2.13
C GLY A 119 -0.52 13.76 1.20
N ARG A 120 -0.21 15.03 1.54
CA ARG A 120 -0.67 16.26 0.85
C ARG A 120 -2.18 16.42 0.80
N ASN A 121 -2.79 16.46 -0.37
CA ASN A 121 -4.22 16.77 -0.48
C ASN A 121 -5.09 15.51 -0.39
N LEU A 122 -4.49 14.32 -0.55
CA LEU A 122 -5.18 13.03 -0.55
C LEU A 122 -5.55 12.62 0.88
N HIS A 123 -4.55 12.50 1.76
CA HIS A 123 -4.72 11.96 3.11
C HIS A 123 -5.41 10.58 3.08
N TRP A 124 -4.85 9.65 2.31
CA TRP A 124 -5.41 8.31 2.18
C TRP A 124 -4.59 7.28 2.96
N GLY A 125 -5.27 6.41 3.70
CA GLY A 125 -4.67 5.27 4.38
C GLY A 125 -4.90 3.96 3.64
N ILE A 126 -3.89 3.11 3.53
CA ILE A 126 -4.02 1.79 2.90
C ILE A 126 -3.37 0.74 3.79
N GLU A 127 -4.10 -0.35 4.01
CA GLU A 127 -3.65 -1.57 4.69
C GLU A 127 -3.78 -2.75 3.74
N LEU A 128 -2.80 -3.64 3.74
CA LEU A 128 -2.78 -4.85 2.95
C LEU A 128 -2.97 -6.05 3.89
N LEU A 129 -3.90 -6.94 3.52
CA LEU A 129 -4.18 -8.18 4.22
C LEU A 129 -4.01 -9.35 3.27
N PHE A 130 -3.78 -10.53 3.86
CA PHE A 130 -3.60 -11.77 3.13
C PHE A 130 -4.52 -12.84 3.70
N ASN A 131 -5.35 -13.43 2.84
CA ASN A 131 -6.30 -14.49 3.18
C ASN A 131 -7.27 -14.13 4.31
N GLY A 132 -7.64 -12.85 4.42
CA GLY A 132 -8.53 -12.34 5.45
C GLY A 132 -7.96 -12.36 6.87
N ASP A 133 -6.64 -12.61 7.02
CA ASP A 133 -6.02 -12.65 8.33
C ASP A 133 -6.21 -11.30 9.05
N LYS A 134 -6.58 -11.36 10.33
CA LYS A 134 -6.77 -10.20 11.22
C LYS A 134 -7.65 -9.07 10.69
N ILE A 135 -8.57 -9.33 9.75
CA ILE A 135 -9.46 -8.29 9.21
C ILE A 135 -10.26 -7.53 10.30
N GLY A 136 -10.57 -8.20 11.41
CA GLY A 136 -11.22 -7.62 12.59
C GLY A 136 -10.36 -6.64 13.38
N GLU A 137 -9.04 -6.65 13.20
CA GLU A 137 -8.08 -5.79 13.90
C GLU A 137 -7.68 -4.56 13.06
N HIS A 138 -7.58 -4.69 11.72
CA HIS A 138 -7.09 -3.62 10.84
C HIS A 138 -8.13 -2.54 10.59
N MET A 139 -9.39 -2.92 10.29
CA MET A 139 -10.47 -1.95 10.04
C MET A 139 -10.74 -1.00 11.22
N PRO A 140 -10.85 -1.47 12.49
CA PRO A 140 -11.00 -0.57 13.64
C PRO A 140 -9.82 0.39 13.84
N GLY A 141 -8.68 0.14 13.18
CA GLY A 141 -7.54 1.03 13.24
C GLY A 141 -7.83 2.43 12.72
N PHE A 142 -8.76 2.57 11.77
CA PHE A 142 -9.16 3.86 11.20
C PHE A 142 -10.36 4.51 11.90
N ALA A 143 -10.92 3.90 12.95
CA ALA A 143 -11.99 4.51 13.74
C ALA A 143 -11.54 5.80 14.43
N VAL A 144 -12.50 6.61 14.91
CA VAL A 144 -12.24 7.90 15.59
C VAL A 144 -11.22 7.80 16.73
N ASN A 145 -11.23 6.69 17.47
CA ASN A 145 -10.25 6.39 18.53
C ASN A 145 -9.34 5.21 18.17
N GLY A 146 -9.26 4.89 16.88
CA GLY A 146 -8.44 3.83 16.33
C GLY A 146 -6.96 4.19 16.32
N ARG A 147 -6.11 3.17 16.09
CA ARG A 147 -4.65 3.33 16.07
C ARG A 147 -4.11 4.32 15.03
N TYR A 148 -4.88 4.62 13.99
CA TYR A 148 -4.51 5.51 12.89
C TYR A 148 -5.27 6.84 12.91
N ALA A 149 -6.06 7.11 13.95
CA ALA A 149 -6.85 8.34 14.06
C ALA A 149 -6.02 9.63 13.91
N ALA A 150 -4.79 9.63 14.44
CA ALA A 150 -3.87 10.76 14.35
C ALA A 150 -3.39 11.10 12.93
N LEU A 151 -3.50 10.15 11.98
CA LEU A 151 -3.20 10.41 10.58
C LEU A 151 -4.27 11.28 9.92
N ALA A 152 -5.46 11.38 10.53
CA ALA A 152 -6.60 12.14 10.00
C ALA A 152 -6.86 11.83 8.51
N ALA A 153 -6.84 10.54 8.17
CA ALA A 153 -7.10 10.08 6.82
C ALA A 153 -8.53 10.47 6.41
N LYS A 154 -8.67 11.08 5.23
CA LYS A 154 -9.97 11.45 4.65
C LYS A 154 -10.72 10.23 4.15
N GLU A 155 -9.98 9.28 3.58
CA GLU A 155 -10.46 7.99 3.10
C GLU A 155 -9.41 6.92 3.44
N TYR A 156 -9.85 5.68 3.57
CA TYR A 156 -8.95 4.55 3.73
C TYR A 156 -9.47 3.32 2.98
N ALA A 157 -8.57 2.38 2.73
CA ALA A 157 -8.92 1.08 2.19
C ALA A 157 -8.11 -0.02 2.88
N VAL A 158 -8.77 -1.14 3.15
CA VAL A 158 -8.15 -2.40 3.53
C VAL A 158 -8.23 -3.32 2.31
N ILE A 159 -7.10 -3.82 1.83
CA ILE A 159 -7.01 -4.62 0.61
C ILE A 159 -6.65 -6.05 0.99
N ASP A 160 -7.60 -6.96 0.89
CA ASP A 160 -7.42 -8.38 1.21
C ASP A 160 -7.08 -9.18 -0.06
N PHE A 161 -5.82 -9.57 -0.18
CA PHE A 161 -5.34 -10.44 -1.24
C PHE A 161 -5.59 -11.91 -0.91
N ARG A 162 -6.25 -12.60 -1.83
CA ARG A 162 -6.61 -14.01 -1.71
C ARG A 162 -6.12 -14.78 -2.92
N CYS A 163 -5.74 -16.02 -2.70
CA CYS A 163 -5.34 -16.93 -3.77
C CYS A 163 -5.93 -18.31 -3.54
N ASN A 164 -6.45 -18.90 -4.60
CA ASN A 164 -6.94 -20.28 -4.61
C ASN A 164 -6.76 -20.92 -5.98
N GLU A 165 -6.90 -22.23 -6.07
CA GLU A 165 -6.62 -23.02 -7.29
C GLU A 165 -7.39 -22.57 -8.54
N SER A 166 -8.60 -22.05 -8.36
CA SER A 166 -9.50 -21.68 -9.47
C SER A 166 -9.55 -20.18 -9.76
N GLY A 167 -9.02 -19.34 -8.86
CA GLY A 167 -9.31 -17.90 -8.85
C GLY A 167 -10.80 -17.60 -8.65
N ALA A 168 -11.56 -18.56 -8.10
CA ALA A 168 -12.97 -18.38 -7.83
C ALA A 168 -13.15 -17.45 -6.62
N ILE A 169 -14.26 -16.72 -6.67
CA ILE A 169 -14.64 -15.81 -5.61
C ILE A 169 -15.31 -16.62 -4.52
N THR A 170 -14.78 -16.49 -3.31
CA THR A 170 -15.36 -17.12 -2.12
C THR A 170 -16.23 -16.12 -1.37
N LYS A 171 -17.05 -16.61 -0.43
CA LYS A 171 -17.88 -15.75 0.40
C LYS A 171 -16.98 -14.91 1.31
N VAL A 172 -17.04 -13.59 1.14
CA VAL A 172 -16.26 -12.62 1.91
C VAL A 172 -17.16 -11.56 2.52
N ALA A 173 -16.72 -10.97 3.62
CA ALA A 173 -17.38 -9.79 4.17
C ALA A 173 -17.35 -8.68 3.13
N ARG A 174 -18.42 -7.88 3.07
CA ARG A 174 -18.47 -6.66 2.25
C ARG A 174 -18.60 -5.47 3.17
N LYS A 175 -17.66 -4.54 3.04
CA LYS A 175 -17.61 -3.29 3.81
C LYS A 175 -17.16 -2.20 2.86
N PRO A 176 -17.65 -0.95 2.98
CA PRO A 176 -17.33 0.12 2.03
C PRO A 176 -15.83 0.29 1.74
N GLU A 177 -14.99 0.15 2.77
CA GLU A 177 -13.54 0.36 2.71
C GLU A 177 -12.74 -0.91 2.47
N LEU A 178 -13.40 -2.07 2.27
CA LEU A 178 -12.73 -3.34 2.00
C LEU A 178 -12.67 -3.61 0.50
N VAL A 179 -11.47 -3.82 -0.03
CA VAL A 179 -11.24 -4.33 -1.38
C VAL A 179 -10.75 -5.76 -1.27
N THR A 180 -11.44 -6.72 -1.88
CA THR A 180 -10.95 -8.11 -1.91
C THR A 180 -10.45 -8.45 -3.31
N VAL A 181 -9.24 -8.97 -3.40
CA VAL A 181 -8.58 -9.32 -4.67
C VAL A 181 -8.37 -10.83 -4.72
N PHE A 182 -8.88 -11.49 -5.77
CA PHE A 182 -8.77 -12.93 -5.96
C PHE A 182 -7.85 -13.26 -7.12
N PHE A 183 -6.74 -13.93 -6.80
CA PHE A 183 -5.81 -14.51 -7.77
C PHE A 183 -6.07 -16.02 -7.94
N LYS A 184 -5.74 -16.51 -9.14
CA LYS A 184 -5.64 -17.93 -9.41
C LYS A 184 -4.23 -18.41 -9.09
N LEU A 185 -4.12 -19.49 -8.32
CA LEU A 185 -2.84 -20.08 -7.95
C LEU A 185 -2.04 -20.48 -9.20
N GLY A 186 -0.79 -20.05 -9.27
CA GLY A 186 0.09 -20.26 -10.42
C GLY A 186 -0.20 -19.37 -11.64
N ASP A 187 -1.28 -18.59 -11.66
CA ASP A 187 -1.65 -17.68 -12.74
C ASP A 187 -2.00 -16.28 -12.22
N PHE A 188 -0.98 -15.42 -12.21
CA PHE A 188 -1.10 -14.02 -11.84
C PHE A 188 -1.27 -13.09 -13.05
N SER A 189 -1.70 -13.59 -14.22
CA SER A 189 -1.96 -12.74 -15.39
C SER A 189 -3.17 -11.81 -15.21
N SER A 190 -4.10 -12.20 -14.34
CA SER A 190 -5.29 -11.42 -14.01
C SER A 190 -5.80 -11.75 -12.61
N CYS A 191 -6.68 -10.91 -12.09
CA CYS A 191 -7.40 -11.13 -10.85
C CYS A 191 -8.85 -10.64 -10.98
N ARG A 192 -9.67 -10.99 -9.98
CA ARG A 192 -11.00 -10.39 -9.79
C ARG A 192 -11.02 -9.57 -8.52
N CYS A 193 -11.55 -8.36 -8.60
CA CYS A 193 -11.59 -7.42 -7.49
C CYS A 193 -13.04 -7.12 -7.11
N ILE A 194 -13.34 -7.18 -5.81
CA ILE A 194 -14.59 -6.70 -5.24
C ILE A 194 -14.28 -5.41 -4.49
N PHE A 195 -14.84 -4.30 -4.96
CA PHE A 195 -14.66 -2.99 -4.33
C PHE A 195 -15.84 -2.67 -3.42
N GLY A 196 -15.58 -2.67 -2.11
CA GLY A 196 -16.53 -2.21 -1.12
C GLY A 196 -17.78 -3.07 -1.02
N LEU A 197 -18.93 -2.45 -1.29
CA LEU A 197 -20.25 -3.10 -1.30
C LEU A 197 -20.67 -3.63 -2.67
N ASN A 198 -19.87 -3.40 -3.72
CA ASN A 198 -20.24 -3.79 -5.08
C ASN A 198 -20.45 -5.30 -5.17
N GLU A 199 -21.53 -5.69 -5.86
CA GLU A 199 -21.87 -7.10 -6.01
C GLU A 199 -21.06 -7.78 -7.11
N ASP A 200 -20.78 -7.01 -8.15
CA ASP A 200 -20.10 -7.49 -9.35
C ASP A 200 -18.58 -7.40 -9.20
N PRO A 201 -17.89 -8.55 -9.29
CA PRO A 201 -16.44 -8.59 -9.31
C PRO A 201 -15.89 -8.03 -10.62
N GLU A 202 -14.95 -7.11 -10.52
CA GLU A 202 -14.28 -6.48 -11.66
C GLU A 202 -13.03 -7.30 -12.06
N PRO A 203 -12.92 -7.78 -13.31
CA PRO A 203 -11.70 -8.42 -13.77
C PRO A 203 -10.62 -7.35 -14.05
N ILE A 204 -9.41 -7.57 -13.52
CA ILE A 204 -8.25 -6.71 -13.77
C ILE A 204 -7.13 -7.57 -14.37
N SER A 205 -6.59 -7.14 -15.51
CA SER A 205 -5.40 -7.74 -16.10
C SER A 205 -4.15 -7.10 -15.49
N LEU A 206 -3.17 -7.93 -15.13
CA LEU A 206 -1.89 -7.48 -14.59
C LEU A 206 -0.90 -7.22 -15.74
N ASN A 207 0.14 -6.43 -15.45
CA ASN A 207 1.20 -6.15 -16.40
C ASN A 207 2.09 -7.39 -16.60
N ASN A 208 2.46 -7.72 -17.84
CA ASN A 208 3.25 -8.92 -18.15
C ASN A 208 4.76 -8.69 -18.08
#